data_AF-A0A7E5W2C7-F1
#
_entry.id   AF-A0A7E5W2C7-F1
#
_cell.length_a   1.000
_cell.length_b   1.000
_cell.length_c   1.000
_cell.angle_alpha   90.00
_cell.angle_beta   90.00
_cell.angle_gamma   90.00
#
_symmetry.space_group_name_H-M   'P 1'
#
loop_
_entity.id
_entity.type
_entity.pdbx_description
1 polymer ?
#
loop_
_entity_poly.entity_id
_entity_poly.type
_entity_poly.pdbx_seq_one_letter_code
_entity_poly.pdbx_strand_id
1 'polypeptide(L)'
;MGKKTQDNANKNKEKRQARKLEQRRIADAMAHVTNANKLKDIASLCKELLVYRNNDLEVEMYIQRVTDLEKNVLQWAIDLTERNMKKLYETCAWGWNKDKKVEEMTDDGAWYLIAREKSGTLLAFSHFRFDMDFGDPVLYCYEVQVESEGRRRGLGQRVLGVLERLALATRMRCVRLTALTHNPAASAFFRACGYSLDETSPSKEDAAHYEILSKATDTDKVEPSPSDQCPLSEGMKAVQVVSSQ
;
A
#
# COMPACT_ATOMS: atom_id res chain seq x y z
N MET A 1 -7.41 -38.14 38.17
CA MET A 1 -6.27 -37.54 37.42
C MET A 1 -6.52 -37.31 35.92
N GLY A 2 -7.69 -37.60 35.33
CA GLY A 2 -7.89 -37.53 33.87
C GLY A 2 -8.25 -36.18 33.24
N LYS A 3 -8.75 -35.19 34.01
CA LYS A 3 -9.24 -33.91 33.46
C LYS A 3 -8.12 -32.98 32.94
N LYS A 4 -7.03 -32.86 33.71
CA LYS A 4 -5.86 -32.03 33.35
C LYS A 4 -5.18 -32.45 32.04
N THR A 5 -5.27 -33.74 31.67
CA THR A 5 -4.61 -34.29 30.48
C THR A 5 -5.40 -34.00 29.20
N GLN A 6 -6.73 -34.04 29.26
CA GLN A 6 -7.61 -33.66 28.15
C GLN A 6 -7.58 -32.16 27.86
N ASP A 7 -7.58 -31.32 28.90
CA ASP A 7 -7.49 -29.86 28.74
C ASP A 7 -6.18 -29.44 28.06
N ASN A 8 -5.06 -30.09 28.40
CA ASN A 8 -3.76 -29.83 27.77
C ASN A 8 -3.71 -30.32 26.30
N ALA A 9 -4.36 -31.44 25.98
CA ALA A 9 -4.44 -31.94 24.60
C ALA A 9 -5.28 -31.01 23.71
N ASN A 10 -6.39 -30.47 24.23
CA ASN A 10 -7.23 -29.49 23.54
C ASN A 10 -6.48 -28.17 23.28
N LYS A 11 -5.80 -27.62 24.29
CA LYS A 11 -4.95 -26.42 24.13
C LYS A 11 -3.85 -26.61 23.09
N ASN A 12 -3.21 -27.78 23.05
CA ASN A 12 -2.19 -28.08 22.03
C ASN A 12 -2.79 -28.19 20.61
N LYS A 13 -3.99 -28.74 20.48
CA LYS A 13 -4.71 -28.82 19.20
C LYS A 13 -5.12 -27.43 18.71
N GLU A 14 -5.67 -26.59 19.58
CA GLU A 14 -6.03 -25.19 19.28
C GLU A 14 -4.80 -24.39 18.85
N LYS A 15 -3.69 -24.47 19.61
CA LYS A 15 -2.43 -23.80 19.27
C LYS A 15 -1.89 -24.25 17.90
N ARG A 16 -1.99 -25.54 17.58
CA ARG A 16 -1.58 -26.08 16.27
C ARG A 16 -2.48 -25.58 15.15
N GLN A 17 -3.80 -25.49 15.38
CA GLN A 17 -4.76 -24.95 14.42
C GLN A 17 -4.52 -23.45 14.18
N ALA A 18 -4.36 -22.66 15.25
CA ALA A 18 -4.05 -21.22 15.17
C ALA A 18 -2.76 -20.97 14.38
N ARG A 19 -1.69 -21.74 14.64
CA ARG A 19 -0.43 -21.64 13.89
C ARG A 19 -0.61 -21.96 12.41
N LYS A 20 -1.43 -22.97 12.08
CA LYS A 20 -1.72 -23.35 10.68
C LYS A 20 -2.54 -22.28 9.96
N LEU A 21 -3.49 -21.65 10.65
CA LEU A 21 -4.28 -20.55 10.11
C LEU A 21 -3.39 -19.33 9.83
N GLU A 22 -2.52 -18.98 10.78
CA GLU A 22 -1.59 -17.86 10.60
C GLU A 22 -0.60 -18.10 9.46
N GLN A 23 -0.06 -19.32 9.33
CA GLN A 23 0.80 -19.67 8.19
C GLN A 23 0.09 -19.54 6.85
N ARG A 24 -1.20 -19.90 6.78
CA ARG A 24 -2.00 -19.72 5.56
C ARG A 24 -2.23 -18.25 5.27
N ARG A 25 -2.62 -17.46 6.28
CA ARG A 25 -2.82 -16.02 6.17
C ARG A 25 -1.59 -15.31 5.61
N ILE A 26 -0.40 -15.63 6.15
CA ILE A 26 0.87 -15.07 5.67
C ILE A 26 1.17 -15.53 4.24
N ALA A 27 0.94 -16.80 3.91
CA ALA A 27 1.15 -17.30 2.54
C ALA A 27 0.23 -16.61 1.52
N ASP A 28 -1.04 -16.42 1.86
CA ASP A 28 -2.02 -15.72 1.02
C ASP A 28 -1.63 -14.24 0.84
N ALA A 29 -1.21 -13.57 1.91
CA ALA A 29 -0.70 -12.21 1.87
C ALA A 29 0.54 -12.08 0.96
N MET A 30 1.52 -12.97 1.12
CA MET A 30 2.71 -13.01 0.26
C MET A 30 2.34 -13.26 -1.20
N ALA A 31 1.32 -14.08 -1.47
CA ALA A 31 0.83 -14.32 -2.82
C ALA A 31 0.22 -13.06 -3.43
N HIS A 32 -0.56 -12.27 -2.67
CA HIS A 32 -1.09 -10.99 -3.13
C HIS A 32 0.04 -10.02 -3.51
N VAL A 33 1.04 -9.83 -2.65
CA VAL A 33 2.19 -8.96 -2.93
C VAL A 33 2.97 -9.44 -4.16
N THR A 34 3.23 -10.75 -4.24
CA THR A 34 3.93 -11.34 -5.39
C THR A 34 3.17 -11.14 -6.70
N ASN A 35 1.84 -11.30 -6.68
CA ASN A 35 1.00 -11.11 -7.86
C ASN A 35 0.96 -9.64 -8.28
N ALA A 36 0.82 -8.72 -7.32
CA ALA A 36 0.86 -7.28 -7.58
C ALA A 36 2.18 -6.87 -8.24
N ASN A 37 3.30 -7.34 -7.71
CA ASN A 37 4.64 -7.08 -8.26
C ASN A 37 4.96 -7.84 -9.57
N LYS A 38 4.07 -8.69 -10.09
CA LYS A 38 4.19 -9.27 -11.43
C LYS A 38 3.40 -8.50 -12.48
N LEU A 39 2.49 -7.60 -12.07
CA LEU A 39 1.72 -6.79 -12.99
C LEU A 39 2.64 -5.84 -13.76
N LYS A 40 2.36 -5.72 -15.06
CA LYS A 40 3.04 -4.78 -15.97
C LYS A 40 2.25 -3.49 -16.15
N ASP A 41 0.92 -3.59 -16.25
CA ASP A 41 0.01 -2.46 -16.41
C ASP A 41 -0.95 -2.35 -15.22
N ILE A 42 -0.48 -1.71 -14.15
CA ILE A 42 -1.32 -1.41 -12.97
C ILE A 42 -2.21 -0.18 -13.17
N ALA A 43 -1.89 0.67 -14.16
CA ALA A 43 -2.72 1.82 -14.53
C ALA A 43 -4.13 1.37 -14.97
N SER A 44 -4.22 0.18 -15.58
CA SER A 44 -5.50 -0.41 -15.97
C SER A 44 -6.52 -0.60 -14.84
N LEU A 45 -6.05 -0.74 -13.60
CA LEU A 45 -6.89 -0.97 -12.41
C LEU A 45 -7.57 0.31 -11.89
N CYS A 46 -7.15 1.48 -12.38
CA CYS A 46 -7.56 2.79 -11.86
C CYS A 46 -7.66 3.87 -12.95
N LYS A 47 -7.90 3.49 -14.22
CA LYS A 47 -7.90 4.43 -15.37
C LYS A 47 -8.80 5.65 -15.16
N GLU A 48 -9.95 5.46 -14.52
CA GLU A 48 -10.91 6.51 -14.18
C GLU A 48 -10.36 7.55 -13.20
N LEU A 49 -9.34 7.17 -12.43
CA LEU A 49 -8.69 8.05 -11.46
C LEU A 49 -7.49 8.80 -12.05
N LEU A 50 -6.94 8.36 -13.17
CA LEU A 50 -5.72 8.91 -13.77
C LEU A 50 -5.91 10.25 -14.48
N VAL A 51 -7.13 10.75 -14.60
CA VAL A 51 -7.39 12.11 -15.07
C VAL A 51 -8.05 12.91 -13.94
N TYR A 52 -7.47 14.05 -13.57
CA TYR A 52 -8.01 14.94 -12.55
C TYR A 52 -8.36 16.29 -13.16
N ARG A 53 -9.58 16.77 -12.92
CA ARG A 53 -10.04 18.07 -13.39
C ARG A 53 -10.79 18.79 -12.29
N ASN A 54 -10.48 20.06 -12.10
CA ASN A 54 -11.30 21.02 -11.38
C ASN A 54 -11.32 22.34 -12.19
N ASN A 55 -11.92 23.40 -11.63
CA ASN A 55 -12.08 24.67 -12.34
C ASN A 55 -10.76 25.31 -12.79
N ASP A 56 -9.66 25.04 -12.07
CA ASP A 56 -8.38 25.71 -12.30
C ASP A 56 -7.33 24.77 -12.88
N LEU A 57 -7.49 23.44 -12.71
CA LEU A 57 -6.45 22.44 -12.93
C LEU A 57 -6.98 21.27 -13.76
N GLU A 58 -6.26 20.93 -14.84
CA GLU A 58 -6.43 19.69 -15.57
C GLU A 58 -5.09 18.94 -15.61
N VAL A 59 -5.10 17.74 -15.04
CA VAL A 59 -3.90 16.91 -14.85
C VAL A 59 -4.18 15.50 -15.35
N GLU A 60 -3.23 14.97 -16.10
CA GLU A 60 -3.14 13.56 -16.42
C GLU A 60 -2.08 12.90 -15.55
N MET A 61 -2.33 11.65 -15.18
CA MET A 61 -1.42 10.84 -14.40
C MET A 61 -1.07 9.57 -15.14
N TYR A 62 0.15 9.09 -14.92
CA TYR A 62 0.61 7.81 -15.43
C TYR A 62 1.40 7.08 -14.35
N ILE A 63 1.47 5.76 -14.49
CA ILE A 63 2.16 4.89 -13.52
C ILE A 63 3.22 4.07 -14.24
N GLN A 64 4.43 4.07 -13.70
CA GLN A 64 5.55 3.29 -14.23
C GLN A 64 6.40 2.72 -13.09
N ARG A 65 7.17 1.68 -13.40
CA ARG A 65 8.28 1.28 -12.53
C ARG A 65 9.42 2.28 -12.65
N VAL A 66 10.24 2.36 -11.62
CA VAL A 66 11.46 3.19 -11.68
C VAL A 66 12.38 2.79 -12.84
N THR A 67 12.41 1.51 -13.19
CA THR A 67 13.23 0.98 -14.31
C THR A 67 12.79 1.49 -15.68
N ASP A 68 11.52 1.88 -15.81
CA ASP A 68 10.93 2.37 -17.06
C ASP A 68 10.71 3.89 -17.05
N LEU A 69 11.02 4.55 -15.93
CA LEU A 69 10.80 5.98 -15.74
C LEU A 69 11.91 6.79 -16.44
N GLU A 70 11.54 7.87 -17.10
CA GLU A 70 12.53 8.77 -17.71
C GLU A 70 13.44 9.39 -16.63
N LYS A 71 14.75 9.43 -16.90
CA LYS A 71 15.76 9.86 -15.91
C LYS A 71 15.54 11.29 -15.41
N ASN A 72 15.09 12.19 -16.27
CA ASN A 72 14.74 13.57 -15.92
C ASN A 72 13.52 13.64 -14.98
N VAL A 73 12.52 12.78 -15.16
CA VAL A 73 11.35 12.70 -14.27
C VAL A 73 11.76 12.17 -12.90
N LEU A 74 12.59 11.13 -12.86
CA LEU A 74 13.12 10.61 -11.60
C LEU A 74 13.98 11.64 -10.87
N GLN A 75 14.85 12.35 -11.59
CA GLN A 75 15.65 13.43 -11.00
C GLN A 75 14.77 14.55 -10.44
N TRP A 76 13.73 14.95 -11.17
CA TRP A 76 12.75 15.93 -10.67
C TRP A 76 12.06 15.45 -9.39
N ALA A 77 11.67 14.18 -9.31
CA ALA A 77 11.06 13.61 -8.11
C ALA A 77 12.02 13.67 -6.91
N ILE A 78 13.29 13.29 -7.10
CA ILE A 78 14.34 13.38 -6.07
C ILE A 78 14.53 14.84 -5.61
N ASP A 79 14.62 15.78 -6.54
CA ASP A 79 14.83 17.20 -6.24
C ASP A 79 13.62 17.81 -5.53
N LEU A 80 12.40 17.39 -5.88
CA LEU A 80 11.17 17.80 -5.20
C LEU A 80 11.12 17.25 -3.76
N THR A 81 11.47 15.98 -3.55
CA THR A 81 11.60 15.42 -2.19
C THR A 81 12.63 16.19 -1.38
N GLU A 82 13.81 16.47 -1.94
CA GLU A 82 14.84 17.24 -1.24
C GLU A 82 14.33 18.63 -0.83
N ARG A 83 13.73 19.38 -1.76
CA ARG A 83 13.18 20.72 -1.48
C ARG A 83 12.12 20.70 -0.37
N ASN A 84 11.24 19.71 -0.36
CA ASN A 84 10.12 19.67 0.58
C ASN A 84 10.50 19.08 1.94
N MET A 85 11.42 18.10 1.95
CA MET A 85 11.60 17.24 3.11
C MET A 85 12.94 17.44 3.82
N LYS A 86 13.99 17.93 3.14
CA LYS A 86 15.35 18.02 3.71
C LYS A 86 15.38 18.69 5.08
N LYS A 87 14.79 19.89 5.19
CA LYS A 87 14.75 20.63 6.46
C LYS A 87 14.01 19.86 7.56
N LEU A 88 12.92 19.16 7.21
CA LEU A 88 12.19 18.35 8.19
C LEU A 88 13.05 17.18 8.68
N TYR A 89 13.72 16.47 7.78
CA TYR A 89 14.61 15.37 8.14
C TYR A 89 15.79 15.84 9.02
N GLU A 90 16.41 16.96 8.67
CA GLU A 90 17.51 17.58 9.45
C GLU A 90 17.08 17.99 10.87
N THR A 91 15.79 18.27 11.09
CA THR A 91 15.26 18.63 12.43
C THR A 91 14.94 17.44 13.32
N CYS A 92 15.13 16.20 12.86
CA CYS A 92 14.86 15.00 13.66
C CYS A 92 16.03 14.01 13.69
N ALA A 93 15.90 12.97 14.52
CA ALA A 93 16.96 11.99 14.76
C ALA A 93 17.41 11.22 13.51
N TRP A 94 16.61 11.20 12.44
CA TRP A 94 16.98 10.56 11.18
C TRP A 94 18.02 11.35 10.38
N GLY A 95 17.99 12.69 10.44
CA GLY A 95 18.81 13.55 9.58
C GLY A 95 18.47 13.40 8.09
N TRP A 96 19.12 14.18 7.24
CA TRP A 96 19.02 14.08 5.78
C TRP A 96 20.28 13.46 5.19
N ASN A 97 20.14 12.34 4.48
CA ASN A 97 21.21 11.75 3.68
C ASN A 97 20.72 11.58 2.24
N LYS A 98 21.25 12.41 1.33
CA LYS A 98 20.83 12.42 -0.07
C LYS A 98 21.08 11.07 -0.75
N ASP A 99 22.25 10.47 -0.56
CA ASP A 99 22.62 9.23 -1.25
C ASP A 99 21.71 8.07 -0.82
N LYS A 100 21.44 7.93 0.48
CA LYS A 100 20.48 6.94 1.00
C LYS A 100 19.07 7.17 0.48
N LYS A 101 18.66 8.44 0.35
CA LYS A 101 17.34 8.78 -0.17
C LYS A 101 17.21 8.47 -1.64
N VAL A 102 18.26 8.75 -2.42
CA VAL A 102 18.33 8.35 -3.83
C VAL A 102 18.31 6.84 -3.95
N GLU A 103 19.10 6.11 -3.17
CA GLU A 103 19.10 4.65 -3.13
C GLU A 103 17.68 4.08 -2.91
N GLU A 104 16.96 4.57 -1.88
CA GLU A 104 15.57 4.19 -1.60
C GLU A 104 14.62 4.47 -2.78
N MET A 105 14.77 5.64 -3.42
CA MET A 105 13.93 6.09 -4.53
C MET A 105 14.28 5.38 -5.85
N THR A 106 15.47 4.77 -5.96
CA THR A 106 15.95 4.06 -7.17
C THR A 106 15.84 2.54 -7.09
N ASP A 107 15.33 2.00 -5.98
CA ASP A 107 15.14 0.56 -5.78
C ASP A 107 14.24 -0.06 -6.86
N ASP A 108 14.64 -1.23 -7.38
CA ASP A 108 13.95 -1.93 -8.47
C ASP A 108 12.47 -2.27 -8.19
N GLY A 109 12.07 -2.34 -6.91
CA GLY A 109 10.68 -2.53 -6.47
C GLY A 109 9.83 -1.27 -6.51
N ALA A 110 10.41 -0.10 -6.79
CA ALA A 110 9.73 1.19 -6.76
C ALA A 110 8.77 1.40 -7.94
N TRP A 111 7.53 1.75 -7.61
CA TRP A 111 6.55 2.28 -8.54
C TRP A 111 6.40 3.79 -8.36
N TYR A 112 6.15 4.48 -9.46
CA TYR A 112 5.93 5.90 -9.53
C TYR A 112 4.59 6.21 -10.17
N LEU A 113 3.74 6.94 -9.45
CA LEU A 113 2.58 7.63 -9.99
C LEU A 113 3.00 9.09 -10.23
N ILE A 114 3.03 9.53 -11.48
CA ILE A 114 3.41 10.89 -11.86
C ILE A 114 2.17 11.65 -12.31
N ALA A 115 2.02 12.90 -11.88
CA ALA A 115 0.95 13.80 -12.27
C ALA A 115 1.52 14.99 -13.05
N ARG A 116 1.01 15.22 -14.26
CA ARG A 116 1.45 16.29 -15.14
C ARG A 116 0.30 17.02 -15.83
N GLU A 117 0.53 18.27 -16.19
CA GLU A 117 -0.36 19.03 -17.06
C GLU A 117 -0.20 18.61 -18.52
N LYS A 118 -1.17 18.97 -19.37
CA LYS A 118 -1.09 18.78 -20.83
C LYS A 118 0.13 19.46 -21.47
N SER A 119 0.63 20.53 -20.86
CA SER A 119 1.84 21.24 -21.28
C SER A 119 3.12 20.42 -21.04
N GLY A 120 3.05 19.34 -20.25
CA GLY A 120 4.19 18.53 -19.82
C GLY A 120 4.74 18.93 -18.45
N THR A 121 4.22 20.00 -17.81
CA THR A 121 4.63 20.41 -16.47
C THR A 121 4.33 19.32 -15.44
N LEU A 122 5.35 18.83 -14.73
CA LEU A 122 5.20 17.88 -13.63
C LEU A 122 4.72 18.61 -12.37
N LEU A 123 3.69 18.09 -11.70
CA LEU A 123 3.05 18.78 -10.56
C LEU A 123 3.02 17.95 -9.28
N ALA A 124 2.99 16.63 -9.38
CA ALA A 124 3.03 15.77 -8.20
C ALA A 124 3.55 14.39 -8.56
N PHE A 125 4.06 13.68 -7.57
CA PHE A 125 4.27 12.26 -7.69
C PHE A 125 4.00 11.53 -6.38
N SER A 126 3.85 10.21 -6.50
CA SER A 126 4.04 9.31 -5.38
C SER A 126 5.00 8.18 -5.77
N HIS A 127 5.94 7.89 -4.86
CA HIS A 127 6.74 6.67 -4.86
C HIS A 127 6.10 5.69 -3.89
N PHE A 128 5.79 4.49 -4.37
CA PHE A 128 5.14 3.46 -3.58
C PHE A 128 5.63 2.06 -3.94
N ARG A 129 5.35 1.10 -3.07
CA ARG A 129 5.64 -0.32 -3.29
C ARG A 129 4.49 -1.20 -2.80
N PHE A 130 4.37 -2.40 -3.37
CA PHE A 130 3.59 -3.47 -2.79
C PHE A 130 4.53 -4.33 -1.97
N ASP A 131 4.30 -4.41 -0.65
CA ASP A 131 5.22 -5.08 0.26
C ASP A 131 4.48 -5.83 1.37
N MET A 132 5.22 -6.72 2.02
CA MET A 132 4.82 -7.32 3.28
C MET A 132 5.34 -6.44 4.42
N ASP A 133 4.44 -5.92 5.25
CA ASP A 133 4.81 -5.07 6.38
C ASP A 133 4.04 -5.51 7.64
N PHE A 134 4.78 -5.81 8.71
CA PHE A 134 4.24 -6.43 9.94
C PHE A 134 3.33 -7.67 9.72
N GLY A 135 3.61 -8.45 8.66
CA GLY A 135 2.86 -9.65 8.34
C GLY A 135 1.54 -9.40 7.59
N ASP A 136 1.31 -8.19 7.10
CA ASP A 136 0.19 -7.84 6.23
C ASP A 136 0.67 -7.43 4.83
N PRO A 137 -0.13 -7.69 3.78
CA PRO A 137 0.14 -7.18 2.45
C PRO A 137 -0.31 -5.72 2.37
N VAL A 138 0.58 -4.80 2.03
CA VAL A 138 0.28 -3.35 2.01
C VAL A 138 0.73 -2.70 0.71
N LEU A 139 0.04 -1.62 0.33
CA LEU A 139 0.63 -0.62 -0.55
C LEU A 139 1.29 0.44 0.34
N TYR A 140 2.61 0.44 0.39
CA TYR A 140 3.36 1.40 1.18
C TYR A 140 3.67 2.64 0.33
N CYS A 141 3.13 3.80 0.73
CA CYS A 141 3.42 5.10 0.13
C CYS A 141 4.66 5.69 0.82
N TYR A 142 5.82 5.56 0.17
CA TYR A 142 7.09 6.09 0.65
C TYR A 142 7.14 7.61 0.54
N GLU A 143 6.72 8.13 -0.61
CA GLU A 143 6.66 9.57 -0.86
C GLU A 143 5.33 9.95 -1.51
N VAL A 144 4.81 11.11 -1.14
CA VAL A 144 3.77 11.83 -1.86
C VAL A 144 4.12 13.31 -1.83
N GLN A 145 4.52 13.82 -2.99
CA GLN A 145 5.07 15.16 -3.11
C GLN A 145 4.29 15.93 -4.16
N VAL A 146 4.06 17.22 -3.88
CA VAL A 146 3.29 18.11 -4.76
C VAL A 146 4.08 19.41 -4.89
N GLU A 147 4.28 19.87 -6.12
CA GLU A 147 4.82 21.20 -6.42
C GLU A 147 3.93 22.29 -5.84
N SER A 148 4.51 23.45 -5.53
CA SER A 148 3.76 24.53 -4.87
C SER A 148 2.50 24.95 -5.64
N GLU A 149 2.57 24.92 -6.96
CA GLU A 149 1.55 25.25 -7.94
C GLU A 149 0.40 24.21 -7.99
N GLY A 150 0.69 22.97 -7.60
CA GLY A 150 -0.29 21.89 -7.50
C GLY A 150 -0.96 21.77 -6.12
N ARG A 151 -0.43 22.44 -5.09
CA ARG A 151 -0.93 22.32 -3.71
C ARG A 151 -2.28 23.02 -3.53
N ARG A 152 -3.04 22.55 -2.53
CA ARG A 152 -4.35 23.09 -2.13
C ARG A 152 -5.41 23.09 -3.24
N ARG A 153 -5.21 22.29 -4.29
CA ARG A 153 -6.12 22.15 -5.44
C ARG A 153 -6.64 20.71 -5.58
N GLY A 154 -6.70 19.95 -4.47
CA GLY A 154 -7.18 18.56 -4.45
C GLY A 154 -6.23 17.51 -5.05
N LEU A 155 -5.12 17.91 -5.69
CA LEU A 155 -4.21 16.99 -6.39
C LEU A 155 -3.62 15.92 -5.45
N GLY A 156 -3.13 16.30 -4.26
CA GLY A 156 -2.60 15.34 -3.30
C GLY A 156 -3.64 14.30 -2.85
N GLN A 157 -4.89 14.72 -2.62
CA GLN A 157 -5.98 13.81 -2.27
C GLN A 157 -6.27 12.84 -3.42
N ARG A 158 -6.22 13.33 -4.66
CA ARG A 158 -6.40 12.49 -5.85
C ARG A 158 -5.30 11.45 -5.99
N VAL A 159 -4.04 11.83 -5.77
CA VAL A 159 -2.89 10.91 -5.78
C VAL A 159 -3.09 9.79 -4.77
N LEU A 160 -3.46 10.11 -3.52
CA LEU A 160 -3.78 9.09 -2.51
C LEU A 160 -4.97 8.21 -2.91
N GLY A 161 -6.01 8.78 -3.52
CA GLY A 161 -7.15 8.03 -4.03
C GLY A 161 -6.78 7.00 -5.12
N VAL A 162 -5.78 7.31 -5.97
CA VAL A 162 -5.24 6.33 -6.93
C VAL A 162 -4.56 5.18 -6.17
N LEU A 163 -3.72 5.47 -5.17
CA LEU A 163 -3.06 4.43 -4.38
C LEU A 163 -4.06 3.55 -3.64
N GLU A 164 -5.11 4.14 -3.06
CA GLU A 164 -6.19 3.41 -2.39
C GLU A 164 -6.91 2.46 -3.34
N ARG A 165 -7.19 2.90 -4.58
CA ARG A 165 -7.79 2.06 -5.62
C ARG A 165 -6.87 0.92 -6.03
N LEU A 166 -5.58 1.18 -6.19
CA LEU A 166 -4.58 0.15 -6.51
C LEU A 166 -4.49 -0.88 -5.40
N ALA A 167 -4.38 -0.44 -4.13
CA ALA A 167 -4.34 -1.32 -2.96
C ALA A 167 -5.56 -2.25 -2.91
N LEU A 168 -6.76 -1.70 -3.13
CA LEU A 168 -7.99 -2.48 -3.18
C LEU A 168 -7.96 -3.50 -4.34
N ALA A 169 -7.60 -3.05 -5.54
CA ALA A 169 -7.60 -3.89 -6.74
C ALA A 169 -6.55 -5.02 -6.68
N THR A 170 -5.45 -4.83 -5.94
CA THR A 170 -4.40 -5.83 -5.77
C THR A 170 -4.51 -6.63 -4.47
N ARG A 171 -5.62 -6.49 -3.73
CA ARG A 171 -5.88 -7.19 -2.45
C ARG A 171 -4.84 -6.90 -1.36
N MET A 172 -4.29 -5.70 -1.35
CA MET A 172 -3.57 -5.20 -0.18
C MET A 172 -4.57 -4.88 0.91
N ARG A 173 -4.20 -5.09 2.18
CA ARG A 173 -5.05 -4.81 3.35
C ARG A 173 -5.24 -3.32 3.59
N CYS A 174 -4.24 -2.50 3.26
CA CYS A 174 -4.30 -1.06 3.44
C CYS A 174 -3.32 -0.32 2.52
N VAL A 175 -3.52 1.00 2.44
CA VAL A 175 -2.42 1.92 2.13
C VAL A 175 -1.80 2.36 3.44
N ARG A 176 -0.48 2.28 3.55
CA ARG A 176 0.30 2.69 4.74
C ARG A 176 1.34 3.73 4.35
N LEU A 177 1.63 4.66 5.27
CA LEU A 177 2.64 5.70 5.10
C LEU A 177 3.22 6.13 6.44
N THR A 178 4.40 6.75 6.40
CA THR A 178 5.02 7.37 7.57
C THR A 178 4.95 8.90 7.47
N ALA A 179 4.46 9.55 8.52
CA ALA A 179 4.40 11.00 8.63
C ALA A 179 5.32 11.49 9.75
N LEU A 180 6.16 12.48 9.47
CA LEU A 180 6.98 13.14 10.48
C LEU A 180 6.08 13.96 11.42
N THR A 181 6.22 13.76 12.73
CA THR A 181 5.34 14.39 13.73
C THR A 181 5.50 15.91 13.78
N HIS A 182 6.68 16.42 13.42
CA HIS A 182 6.98 17.84 13.26
C HIS A 182 6.55 18.41 11.89
N ASN A 183 5.80 17.65 11.09
CA ASN A 183 5.08 18.14 9.90
C ASN A 183 3.55 18.06 10.12
N PRO A 184 2.97 18.92 10.99
CA PRO A 184 1.56 18.83 11.36
C PRO A 184 0.61 19.05 10.18
N ALA A 185 1.05 19.78 9.14
CA ALA A 185 0.28 19.99 7.93
C ALA A 185 0.06 18.69 7.15
N ALA A 186 1.09 17.86 7.01
CA ALA A 186 0.98 16.55 6.36
C ALA A 186 0.10 15.61 7.19
N SER A 187 0.35 15.51 8.50
CA SER A 187 -0.47 14.70 9.43
C SER A 187 -1.96 15.07 9.41
N ALA A 188 -2.29 16.37 9.34
CA ALA A 188 -3.67 16.84 9.20
C ALA A 188 -4.26 16.49 7.83
N PHE A 189 -3.48 16.64 6.76
CA PHE A 189 -3.89 16.29 5.40
C PHE A 189 -4.22 14.80 5.27
N PHE A 190 -3.36 13.89 5.78
CA PHE A 190 -3.61 12.46 5.73
C PHE A 190 -4.88 12.07 6.52
N ARG A 191 -5.08 12.64 7.71
CA ARG A 191 -6.30 12.43 8.49
C ARG A 191 -7.55 12.92 7.77
N ALA A 192 -7.48 14.07 7.09
CA ALA A 192 -8.57 14.56 6.25
C ALA A 192 -8.87 13.63 5.06
N CYS A 193 -7.89 12.85 4.60
CA CYS A 193 -8.06 11.80 3.59
C CYS A 193 -8.57 10.46 4.17
N GLY A 194 -8.81 10.39 5.48
CA GLY A 194 -9.33 9.20 6.16
C GLY A 194 -8.27 8.23 6.66
N TYR A 195 -7.00 8.64 6.74
CA TYR A 195 -5.95 7.84 7.38
C TYR A 195 -6.02 7.99 8.89
N SER A 196 -5.79 6.90 9.60
CA SER A 196 -5.72 6.84 11.06
C SER A 196 -4.36 6.33 11.52
N LEU A 197 -4.06 6.51 12.81
CA LEU A 197 -2.86 5.93 13.42
C LEU A 197 -2.90 4.40 13.25
N ASP A 198 -1.82 3.85 12.70
CA ASP A 198 -1.68 2.40 12.50
C ASP A 198 -1.30 1.72 13.83
N GLU A 199 -1.77 0.48 14.02
CA GLU A 199 -1.45 -0.33 15.20
C GLU A 199 0.06 -0.66 15.31
N THR A 200 0.79 -0.59 14.20
CA THR A 200 2.24 -0.79 14.14
C THR A 200 3.04 0.48 14.39
N SER A 201 2.37 1.64 14.54
CA SER A 201 3.05 2.88 14.87
C SER A 201 3.75 2.76 16.22
N PRO A 202 5.03 3.15 16.34
CA PRO A 202 5.71 3.17 17.63
C PRO A 202 4.99 4.08 18.61
N SER A 203 5.16 3.82 19.91
CA SER A 203 4.69 4.72 20.94
C SER A 203 5.45 6.05 20.85
N LYS A 204 4.88 7.13 21.41
CA LYS A 204 5.56 8.43 21.47
C LYS A 204 6.84 8.40 22.29
N GLU A 205 6.94 7.47 23.23
CA GLU A 205 8.15 7.25 24.03
C GLU A 205 9.26 6.61 23.19
N ASP A 206 8.90 5.68 22.29
CA ASP A 206 9.85 4.95 21.45
C ASP A 206 10.28 5.75 20.20
N ALA A 207 9.38 6.57 19.64
CA ALA A 207 9.69 7.44 18.50
C ALA A 207 8.87 8.73 18.54
N ALA A 208 9.53 9.82 18.95
CA ALA A 208 8.87 11.12 19.03
C ALA A 208 8.74 11.83 17.66
N HIS A 209 9.51 11.44 16.65
CA HIS A 209 9.69 12.20 15.40
C HIS A 209 8.86 11.69 14.21
N TYR A 210 8.18 10.55 14.31
CA TYR A 210 7.28 10.06 13.26
C TYR A 210 6.11 9.25 13.83
N GLU A 211 5.07 9.12 13.02
CA GLU A 211 3.94 8.23 13.24
C GLU A 211 3.67 7.43 11.96
N ILE A 212 3.17 6.20 12.11
CA ILE A 212 2.70 5.40 10.98
C ILE A 212 1.19 5.57 10.87
N LEU A 213 0.72 5.94 9.69
CA LEU A 213 -0.69 6.08 9.38
C LEU A 213 -1.10 5.06 8.33
N SER A 214 -2.33 4.57 8.41
CA SER A 214 -2.89 3.70 7.38
C SER A 214 -4.38 3.93 7.16
N LYS A 215 -4.83 3.44 5.99
CA LYS A 215 -6.23 3.41 5.59
C LYS A 215 -6.54 2.04 5.02
N ALA A 216 -7.41 1.30 5.70
CA ALA A 216 -7.79 -0.04 5.31
C ALA A 216 -8.54 -0.04 3.97
N THR A 217 -8.31 -1.08 3.17
CA THR A 217 -9.13 -1.37 1.99
C THR A 217 -10.38 -2.11 2.45
N ASP A 218 -11.54 -1.73 1.91
CA ASP A 218 -12.79 -2.42 2.21
C ASP A 218 -12.89 -3.65 1.29
N THR A 219 -12.19 -4.73 1.65
CA THR A 219 -12.09 -5.96 0.84
C THR A 219 -13.42 -6.71 0.73
N ASP A 220 -14.37 -6.45 1.64
CA ASP A 220 -15.69 -7.11 1.65
C ASP A 220 -16.61 -6.64 0.51
N LYS A 221 -16.22 -5.59 -0.23
CA LYS A 221 -17.00 -5.02 -1.35
C LYS A 221 -16.52 -5.42 -2.75
N VAL A 222 -15.45 -6.21 -2.86
CA VAL A 222 -14.95 -6.67 -4.16
C VAL A 222 -15.60 -8.01 -4.49
N GLU A 223 -16.65 -8.00 -5.29
CA GLU A 223 -17.17 -9.25 -5.87
C GLU A 223 -16.05 -9.95 -6.65
N PRO A 224 -15.86 -11.27 -6.48
CA PRO A 224 -14.83 -12.01 -7.20
C PRO A 224 -15.08 -11.88 -8.70
N SER A 225 -14.03 -11.51 -9.45
CA SER A 225 -14.07 -11.53 -10.91
C SER A 225 -14.34 -12.98 -11.37
N PRO A 226 -15.11 -13.19 -12.46
CA PRO A 226 -15.45 -14.52 -12.95
C PRO A 226 -14.25 -15.38 -13.41
N SER A 227 -13.02 -14.84 -13.36
CA SER A 227 -11.77 -15.53 -13.68
C SER A 227 -11.18 -16.38 -12.53
N ASP A 228 -11.68 -16.24 -11.30
CA ASP A 228 -11.10 -16.93 -10.12
C ASP A 228 -11.75 -18.28 -9.80
N GLN A 229 -12.65 -18.79 -10.64
CA GLN A 229 -13.17 -20.15 -10.51
C GLN A 229 -12.26 -21.15 -11.23
N CYS A 230 -11.29 -21.69 -10.51
CA CYS A 230 -10.60 -22.92 -10.90
C CYS A 230 -11.50 -24.13 -10.56
N PRO A 231 -11.96 -24.94 -11.54
CA PRO A 231 -12.82 -26.09 -11.24
C PRO A 231 -11.94 -27.27 -10.82
N LEU A 232 -11.66 -27.40 -9.52
CA LEU A 232 -11.11 -28.64 -8.99
C LEU A 232 -12.23 -29.60 -8.62
N SER A 233 -12.54 -30.44 -9.62
CA SER A 233 -12.99 -31.84 -9.54
C SER A 233 -14.13 -32.20 -8.57
N GLU A 234 -15.32 -32.37 -9.16
CA GLU A 234 -16.27 -33.41 -8.76
C GLU A 234 -15.54 -34.76 -8.68
N GLY A 235 -15.42 -35.30 -7.47
CA GLY A 235 -14.67 -36.53 -7.27
C GLY A 235 -14.81 -37.13 -5.89
N MET A 236 -16.04 -37.22 -5.38
CA MET A 236 -16.40 -38.13 -4.27
C MET A 236 -17.94 -38.24 -4.18
N LYS A 237 -18.54 -39.03 -5.08
CA LYS A 237 -19.92 -39.51 -4.87
C LYS A 237 -19.84 -40.65 -3.85
N ALA A 238 -20.43 -40.41 -2.68
CA ALA A 238 -20.68 -41.46 -1.69
C ALA A 238 -21.71 -42.45 -2.26
N VAL A 239 -21.30 -43.70 -2.40
CA VAL A 239 -22.19 -44.83 -2.71
C VAL A 239 -22.99 -45.13 -1.45
N GLN A 240 -24.29 -44.79 -1.46
CA GLN A 240 -25.24 -45.34 -0.51
C GLN A 240 -25.68 -46.72 -1.00
N VAL A 241 -25.26 -47.77 -0.30
CA VAL A 241 -25.84 -49.11 -0.43
C VAL A 241 -27.18 -49.08 0.32
N VAL A 242 -28.28 -49.11 -0.42
CA VAL A 242 -29.60 -49.42 0.12
C VAL A 242 -29.90 -50.87 -0.25
N SER A 243 -29.88 -51.74 0.75
CA SER A 243 -30.40 -53.11 0.65
C SER A 243 -31.89 -53.10 0.99
N SER A 244 -32.73 -53.50 0.05
CA SER A 244 -34.08 -54.04 0.30
C SER A 244 -34.67 -54.62 -0.97
N GLN A 245 -34.54 -55.94 -1.13
CA GLN A 245 -35.63 -56.91 -1.12
C GLN A 245 -35.04 -58.31 -0.96
#